data_AF-A0A0F2T678-F1
#
_entry.id   AF-A0A0F2T678-F1
#
_cell.length_a   1.000
_cell.length_b   1.000
_cell.length_c   1.000
_cell.angle_alpha   90.00
_cell.angle_beta   90.00
_cell.angle_gamma   90.00
#
_symmetry.space_group_name_H-M   'P 1'
#
loop_
_entity.id
_entity.type
_entity.pdbx_description
1 polymer ?
#
loop_
_entity_poly.entity_id
_entity_poly.type
_entity_poly.pdbx_seq_one_letter_code
_entity_poly.pdbx_strand_id
1 'polypeptide(L)'
;MGLSPVAGHPPVAVFREPRAGRPVPALGPRVAAEAGRAARVLAGVATHARPVERTAALREAAVVAGELVAALTALAPPVAGEEVPAESTSQSYFRVREVELSDQQAALHGALVVHRGLEDLCEAPLSGADLALEVAGMRQAVLDLTGAGSAVPDSLPPVDVPEPGAGAPLERVWNARWLIGHQVHVLFNVCAAVAVAEATRQLRRGDVEAALGRLADATAYVRGFPAAMNHASTIPADHYMAEIRRTMAPPSTDIPLSGRQHRGYKLFRAAMKDLLTAVPDSFEQLAARDQELAEARGALLEADIVDAERHVTLAYAMVHLRRSIAQRPEGPDNAVAELRLMRHRRAAQYAPLILFGDHYIADAVAALRHS
;
A
#
# COMPACT_ATOMS: atom_id res chain seq x y z
N MET A 1 -5.98 26.06 -7.07
CA MET A 1 -5.36 26.64 -5.86
C MET A 1 -4.50 25.55 -5.24
N GLY A 2 -3.19 25.64 -5.44
CA GLY A 2 -2.25 24.58 -5.11
C GLY A 2 -1.98 24.51 -3.60
N LEU A 3 -1.98 23.31 -3.05
CA LEU A 3 -1.35 23.00 -1.77
C LEU A 3 0.10 23.48 -1.87
N SER A 4 0.50 24.51 -1.13
CA SER A 4 1.86 25.03 -1.20
C SER A 4 2.83 23.93 -0.74
N PRO A 5 3.66 23.37 -1.63
CA PRO A 5 4.65 22.40 -1.20
C PRO A 5 5.69 23.13 -0.36
N VAL A 6 6.08 22.55 0.79
CA VAL A 6 7.39 22.86 1.37
C VAL A 6 8.41 22.57 0.26
N ALA A 7 9.19 23.57 -0.15
CA ALA A 7 10.03 23.51 -1.33
C ALA A 7 10.86 22.20 -1.36
N GLY A 8 10.65 21.37 -2.38
CA GLY A 8 11.38 20.11 -2.57
C GLY A 8 10.74 18.84 -1.97
N HIS A 9 9.55 18.92 -1.34
CA HIS A 9 8.82 17.74 -0.84
C HIS A 9 7.45 17.58 -1.51
N PRO A 10 6.97 16.33 -1.68
CA PRO A 10 5.62 16.09 -2.16
C PRO A 10 4.57 16.65 -1.18
N PRO A 11 3.35 16.96 -1.65
CA PRO A 11 2.24 17.35 -0.78
C PRO A 11 1.97 16.31 0.32
N VAL A 12 1.42 16.78 1.45
CA VAL A 12 0.97 15.91 2.53
C VAL A 12 -0.20 15.05 2.06
N ALA A 13 -0.09 13.72 2.21
CA ALA A 13 -1.19 12.79 1.95
C ALA A 13 -2.12 12.74 3.17
N VAL A 14 -3.42 12.96 2.96
CA VAL A 14 -4.42 12.94 4.03
C VAL A 14 -5.32 11.72 3.84
N PHE A 15 -5.39 10.85 4.84
CA PHE A 15 -6.23 9.67 4.81
C PHE A 15 -7.39 9.81 5.78
N ARG A 16 -8.49 9.17 5.44
CA ARG A 16 -9.60 8.98 6.36
C ARG A 16 -9.25 7.88 7.35
N GLU A 17 -9.72 7.99 8.59
CA GLU A 17 -9.63 6.88 9.53
C GLU A 17 -10.33 5.62 8.95
N PRO A 18 -9.63 4.47 8.88
CA PRO A 18 -10.22 3.20 8.43
C PRO A 18 -11.38 2.78 9.32
N ARG A 19 -12.60 2.76 8.78
CA ARG A 19 -13.79 2.24 9.48
C ARG A 19 -14.56 1.29 8.57
N ALA A 20 -14.78 0.06 9.04
CA ALA A 20 -15.69 -0.87 8.40
C ALA A 20 -17.15 -0.40 8.57
N GLY A 21 -18.05 -0.88 7.71
CA GLY A 21 -19.49 -0.66 7.87
C GLY A 21 -20.03 0.50 7.07
N ARG A 22 -19.17 1.25 6.39
CA ARG A 22 -19.60 2.35 5.53
C ARG A 22 -20.21 1.79 4.23
N PRO A 23 -21.29 2.39 3.73
CA PRO A 23 -21.83 2.04 2.43
C PRO A 23 -20.81 2.33 1.32
N VAL A 24 -20.97 1.67 0.18
CA VAL A 24 -20.18 1.98 -1.02
C VAL A 24 -20.43 3.44 -1.41
N PRO A 25 -19.37 4.24 -1.65
CA PRO A 25 -19.53 5.63 -2.05
C PRO A 25 -20.36 5.77 -3.33
N ALA A 26 -21.24 6.77 -3.37
CA ALA A 26 -22.01 7.14 -4.57
C ALA A 26 -21.63 8.56 -5.00
N LEU A 27 -20.55 8.68 -5.80
CA LEU A 27 -19.93 9.98 -6.13
C LEU A 27 -20.46 10.60 -7.45
N GLY A 28 -21.56 10.08 -7.98
CA GLY A 28 -22.18 10.56 -9.21
C GLY A 28 -21.56 10.02 -10.50
N PRO A 29 -22.25 10.19 -11.65
CA PRO A 29 -21.95 9.49 -12.89
C PRO A 29 -20.61 9.92 -13.52
N ARG A 30 -20.22 11.19 -13.37
CA ARG A 30 -18.94 11.68 -13.91
C ARG A 30 -17.76 11.01 -13.22
N VAL A 31 -17.74 10.97 -11.88
CA VAL A 31 -16.66 10.32 -11.13
C VAL A 31 -16.63 8.82 -11.41
N ALA A 32 -17.80 8.16 -11.50
CA ALA A 32 -17.87 6.76 -11.87
C ALA A 32 -17.25 6.48 -13.25
N ALA A 33 -17.50 7.35 -14.25
CA ALA A 33 -16.93 7.24 -15.58
C ALA A 33 -15.39 7.42 -15.57
N GLU A 34 -14.88 8.47 -14.91
CA GLU A 34 -13.43 8.71 -14.83
C GLU A 34 -12.71 7.63 -14.02
N ALA A 35 -13.30 7.15 -12.94
CA ALA A 35 -12.76 6.06 -12.14
C ALA A 35 -12.70 4.75 -12.93
N GLY A 36 -13.76 4.43 -13.68
CA GLY A 36 -13.77 3.27 -14.58
C GLY A 36 -12.75 3.39 -15.72
N ARG A 37 -12.51 4.60 -16.24
CA ARG A 37 -11.44 4.86 -17.21
C ARG A 37 -10.06 4.66 -16.58
N ALA A 38 -9.79 5.26 -15.43
CA ALA A 38 -8.53 5.12 -14.69
C ALA A 38 -8.23 3.64 -14.36
N ALA A 39 -9.22 2.92 -13.84
CA ALA A 39 -9.07 1.51 -13.49
C ALA A 39 -8.74 0.62 -14.71
N ARG A 40 -9.25 0.96 -15.90
CA ARG A 40 -8.93 0.23 -17.14
C ARG A 40 -7.54 0.53 -17.65
N VAL A 41 -7.16 1.79 -17.70
CA VAL A 41 -5.80 2.17 -18.14
C VAL A 41 -4.77 1.55 -17.20
N LEU A 42 -5.00 1.57 -15.88
CA LEU A 42 -4.15 0.90 -14.90
C LEU A 42 -4.05 -0.62 -15.12
N ALA A 43 -5.15 -1.29 -15.50
CA ALA A 43 -5.14 -2.71 -15.84
C ALA A 43 -4.36 -3.00 -17.14
N GLY A 44 -4.33 -2.04 -18.07
CA GLY A 44 -3.67 -2.15 -19.37
C GLY A 44 -2.19 -1.74 -19.38
N VAL A 45 -1.62 -1.29 -18.25
CA VAL A 45 -0.21 -0.90 -18.19
C VAL A 45 0.68 -2.10 -18.55
N ALA A 46 1.42 -1.99 -19.65
CA ALA A 46 2.29 -3.05 -20.14
C ALA A 46 3.58 -3.13 -19.31
N THR A 47 3.49 -3.72 -18.12
CA THR A 47 4.55 -3.67 -17.09
C THR A 47 5.87 -4.36 -17.46
N HIS A 48 5.83 -5.27 -18.42
CA HIS A 48 6.99 -6.02 -18.93
C HIS A 48 7.38 -5.61 -20.37
N ALA A 49 6.80 -4.52 -20.88
CA ALA A 49 7.12 -3.98 -22.20
C ALA A 49 8.50 -3.31 -22.22
N ARG A 50 8.92 -2.84 -23.41
CA ARG A 50 10.16 -2.08 -23.54
C ARG A 50 10.08 -0.79 -22.73
N PRO A 51 11.20 -0.21 -22.26
CA PRO A 51 11.18 0.98 -21.41
C PRO A 51 10.34 2.14 -21.96
N VAL A 52 10.41 2.42 -23.26
CA VAL A 52 9.63 3.49 -23.92
C VAL A 52 8.13 3.21 -23.87
N GLU A 53 7.71 1.99 -24.23
CA GLU A 53 6.31 1.57 -24.22
C GLU A 53 5.72 1.61 -22.80
N ARG A 54 6.51 1.13 -21.83
CA ARG A 54 6.15 1.16 -20.41
C ARG A 54 5.98 2.59 -19.89
N THR A 55 6.93 3.48 -20.18
CA THR A 55 6.84 4.89 -19.78
C THR A 55 5.65 5.59 -20.44
N ALA A 56 5.36 5.29 -21.72
CA ALA A 56 4.18 5.83 -22.39
C ALA A 56 2.86 5.38 -21.71
N ALA A 57 2.73 4.10 -21.39
CA ALA A 57 1.56 3.56 -20.68
C ALA A 57 1.39 4.15 -19.27
N LEU A 58 2.49 4.40 -18.56
CA LEU A 58 2.44 5.05 -17.24
C LEU A 58 2.05 6.52 -17.32
N ARG A 59 2.51 7.25 -18.35
CA ARG A 59 2.09 8.63 -18.60
C ARG A 59 0.61 8.70 -18.92
N GLU A 60 0.10 7.79 -19.75
CA GLU A 60 -1.33 7.69 -20.01
C GLU A 60 -2.12 7.45 -18.71
N ALA A 61 -1.68 6.49 -17.89
CA ALA A 61 -2.29 6.22 -16.60
C ALA A 61 -2.27 7.45 -15.67
N ALA A 62 -1.16 8.20 -15.63
CA ALA A 62 -1.05 9.44 -14.87
C ALA A 62 -2.05 10.49 -15.37
N VAL A 63 -2.15 10.73 -16.68
CA VAL A 63 -3.11 11.69 -17.24
C VAL A 63 -4.54 11.34 -16.83
N VAL A 64 -4.95 10.08 -16.99
CA VAL A 64 -6.30 9.63 -16.62
C VAL A 64 -6.55 9.74 -15.11
N ALA A 65 -5.56 9.42 -14.27
CA ALA A 65 -5.66 9.65 -12.83
C ALA A 65 -5.80 11.15 -12.49
N GLY A 66 -5.12 12.03 -13.23
CA GLY A 66 -5.26 13.48 -13.13
C GLY A 66 -6.66 13.99 -13.49
N GLU A 67 -7.29 13.41 -14.52
CA GLU A 67 -8.68 13.70 -14.89
C GLU A 67 -9.67 13.27 -13.79
N LEU A 68 -9.46 12.10 -13.17
CA LEU A 68 -10.22 11.65 -12.00
C LEU A 68 -10.06 12.63 -10.82
N VAL A 69 -8.83 13.07 -10.54
CA VAL A 69 -8.55 14.09 -9.51
C VAL A 69 -9.31 15.38 -9.80
N ALA A 70 -9.34 15.84 -11.06
CA ALA A 70 -10.08 17.04 -11.46
C ALA A 70 -11.59 16.86 -11.25
N ALA A 71 -12.15 15.71 -11.61
CA ALA A 71 -13.56 15.40 -11.39
C ALA A 71 -13.94 15.37 -9.89
N LEU A 72 -13.10 14.77 -9.04
CA LEU A 72 -13.29 14.72 -7.59
C LEU A 72 -13.13 16.10 -6.94
N THR A 73 -12.18 16.91 -7.40
CA THR A 73 -11.97 18.29 -6.92
C THR A 73 -13.19 19.17 -7.20
N ALA A 74 -13.90 18.92 -8.30
CA ALA A 74 -15.14 19.63 -8.63
C ALA A 74 -16.31 19.27 -7.68
N LEU A 75 -16.25 18.12 -6.98
CA LEU A 75 -17.26 17.73 -5.99
C LEU A 75 -16.95 18.24 -4.59
N ALA A 76 -15.68 18.22 -4.19
CA ALA A 76 -15.25 18.69 -2.88
C ALA A 76 -13.82 19.24 -2.95
N PRO A 77 -13.52 20.36 -2.27
CA PRO A 77 -12.16 20.87 -2.20
C PRO A 77 -11.25 19.92 -1.40
N PRO A 78 -9.96 19.84 -1.75
CA PRO A 78 -9.00 19.06 -0.98
C PRO A 78 -8.82 19.69 0.41
N VAL A 79 -8.65 18.83 1.42
CA VAL A 79 -8.22 19.27 2.76
C VAL A 79 -6.73 19.65 2.70
N ALA A 80 -6.39 20.82 3.24
CA ALA A 80 -5.00 21.27 3.34
C ALA A 80 -4.23 20.42 4.35
N GLY A 81 -3.49 19.42 3.88
CA GLY A 81 -2.79 18.47 4.76
C GLY A 81 -1.75 19.11 5.70
N GLU A 82 -1.19 20.26 5.35
CA GLU A 82 -0.26 21.00 6.21
C GLU A 82 -0.94 21.58 7.47
N GLU A 83 -2.24 21.81 7.42
CA GLU A 83 -3.04 22.32 8.55
C GLU A 83 -3.50 21.19 9.49
N VAL A 84 -3.36 19.94 9.06
CA VAL A 84 -3.73 18.77 9.86
C VAL A 84 -2.54 18.38 10.74
N PRO A 85 -2.71 18.28 12.07
CA PRO A 85 -1.61 17.89 12.96
C PRO A 85 -1.20 16.43 12.73
N ALA A 86 0.10 16.16 12.83
CA ALA A 86 0.60 14.78 12.88
C ALA A 86 0.40 14.20 14.27
N GLU A 87 -0.14 12.99 14.36
CA GLU A 87 -0.31 12.27 15.64
C GLU A 87 0.93 11.47 16.04
N SER A 88 1.92 11.36 15.15
CA SER A 88 3.17 10.67 15.42
C SER A 88 4.32 11.25 14.60
N THR A 89 5.54 10.97 15.05
CA THR A 89 6.78 11.33 14.34
C THR A 89 6.84 10.71 12.94
N SER A 90 6.36 9.47 12.78
CA SER A 90 6.26 8.80 11.46
C SER A 90 5.29 9.53 10.53
N GLN A 91 4.11 9.91 11.00
CA GLN A 91 3.17 10.72 10.21
C GLN A 91 3.79 12.06 9.79
N SER A 92 4.47 12.75 10.71
CA SER A 92 5.16 14.01 10.41
C SER A 92 6.20 13.80 9.29
N TYR A 93 7.11 12.83 9.47
CA TYR A 93 8.22 12.57 8.56
C TYR A 93 7.76 12.14 7.17
N PHE A 94 6.87 11.15 7.07
CA PHE A 94 6.38 10.64 5.78
C PHE A 94 5.32 11.55 5.14
N ARG A 95 5.03 12.70 5.76
CA ARG A 95 4.04 13.69 5.28
C ARG A 95 2.69 13.02 5.03
N VAL A 96 2.25 12.29 6.04
CA VAL A 96 0.96 11.60 6.08
C VAL A 96 0.14 12.13 7.25
N ARG A 97 -1.16 12.32 7.05
CA ARG A 97 -2.12 12.76 8.07
C ARG A 97 -3.36 11.91 8.06
N GLU A 98 -4.03 11.87 9.20
CA GLU A 98 -5.31 11.21 9.36
C GLU A 98 -6.31 12.21 9.94
N VAL A 99 -7.49 12.31 9.32
CA VAL A 99 -8.59 13.16 9.78
C VAL A 99 -9.91 12.58 9.28
N GLU A 100 -11.04 12.95 9.88
CA GLU A 100 -12.33 12.62 9.30
C GLU A 100 -12.50 13.30 7.94
N LEU A 101 -12.89 12.51 6.94
CA LEU A 101 -13.14 12.95 5.58
C LEU A 101 -14.52 12.45 5.13
N SER A 102 -15.20 13.26 4.32
CA SER A 102 -16.32 12.78 3.50
C SER A 102 -15.86 11.71 2.50
N ASP A 103 -16.80 10.97 1.90
CA ASP A 103 -16.46 9.98 0.86
C ASP A 103 -15.78 10.65 -0.35
N GLN A 104 -16.26 11.83 -0.75
CA GLN A 104 -15.70 12.64 -1.83
C GLN A 104 -14.24 13.03 -1.53
N GLN A 105 -13.96 13.50 -0.31
CA GLN A 105 -12.62 13.90 0.08
C GLN A 105 -11.69 12.70 0.25
N ALA A 106 -12.18 11.58 0.79
CA ALA A 106 -11.40 10.34 0.90
C ALA A 106 -10.99 9.81 -0.48
N ALA A 107 -11.93 9.82 -1.44
CA ALA A 107 -11.66 9.46 -2.83
C ALA A 107 -10.66 10.42 -3.48
N LEU A 108 -10.84 11.74 -3.30
CA LEU A 108 -9.93 12.75 -3.83
C LEU A 108 -8.50 12.54 -3.33
N HIS A 109 -8.31 12.36 -2.02
CA HIS A 109 -6.97 12.19 -1.46
C HIS A 109 -6.32 10.88 -1.85
N GLY A 110 -7.08 9.78 -1.96
CA GLY A 110 -6.56 8.54 -2.51
C GLY A 110 -6.15 8.66 -3.98
N ALA A 111 -6.99 9.29 -4.81
CA ALA A 111 -6.68 9.55 -6.22
C ALA A 111 -5.45 10.46 -6.38
N LEU A 112 -5.27 11.45 -5.50
CA LEU A 112 -4.08 12.31 -5.47
C LEU A 112 -2.80 11.51 -5.15
N VAL A 113 -2.86 10.51 -4.27
CA VAL A 113 -1.71 9.62 -3.99
C VAL A 113 -1.41 8.72 -5.19
N VAL A 114 -2.44 8.13 -5.81
CA VAL A 114 -2.30 7.32 -7.02
C VAL A 114 -1.68 8.13 -8.16
N HIS A 115 -2.20 9.33 -8.42
CA HIS A 115 -1.70 10.22 -9.47
C HIS A 115 -0.20 10.52 -9.28
N ARG A 116 0.21 10.96 -8.09
CA ARG A 116 1.63 11.24 -7.79
C ARG A 116 2.51 9.99 -7.90
N GLY A 117 1.98 8.83 -7.48
CA GLY A 117 2.67 7.56 -7.63
C GLY A 117 2.95 7.24 -9.09
N LEU A 118 1.96 7.40 -9.97
CA LEU A 118 2.10 7.17 -11.42
C LEU A 118 3.05 8.16 -12.09
N GLU A 119 3.01 9.43 -11.69
CA GLU A 119 3.97 10.44 -12.15
C GLU A 119 5.43 10.04 -11.82
N ASP A 120 5.70 9.58 -10.59
CA ASP A 120 7.06 9.15 -10.21
C ASP A 120 7.47 7.83 -10.90
N LEU A 121 6.54 6.87 -11.02
CA LEU A 121 6.79 5.58 -11.67
C LEU A 121 7.22 5.70 -13.14
N CYS A 122 6.91 6.82 -13.80
CA CYS A 122 7.40 7.10 -15.15
C CYS A 122 8.94 7.11 -15.24
N GLU A 123 9.62 7.48 -14.14
CA GLU A 123 11.07 7.60 -14.05
C GLU A 123 11.70 6.64 -13.02
N ALA A 124 10.90 5.99 -12.18
CA ALA A 124 11.39 5.01 -11.21
C ALA A 124 11.87 3.73 -11.90
N PRO A 125 13.10 3.24 -11.61
CA PRO A 125 13.61 1.98 -12.18
C PRO A 125 13.03 0.75 -11.46
N LEU A 126 11.70 0.64 -11.43
CA LEU A 126 10.98 -0.47 -10.80
C LEU A 126 10.95 -1.70 -11.72
N SER A 127 11.00 -2.89 -11.11
CA SER A 127 10.87 -4.16 -11.84
C SER A 127 9.46 -4.29 -12.44
N GLY A 128 9.32 -4.99 -13.58
CA GLY A 128 8.00 -5.20 -14.19
C GLY A 128 7.03 -5.96 -13.28
N ALA A 129 7.54 -6.90 -12.48
CA ALA A 129 6.75 -7.64 -11.50
C ALA A 129 6.22 -6.73 -10.39
N ASP A 130 7.06 -5.85 -9.84
CA ASP A 130 6.62 -4.88 -8.83
C ASP A 130 5.67 -3.85 -9.40
N LEU A 131 5.95 -3.37 -10.60
CA LEU A 131 5.07 -2.44 -11.27
C LEU A 131 3.67 -3.04 -11.44
N ALA A 132 3.57 -4.32 -11.80
CA ALA A 132 2.28 -5.01 -11.94
C ALA A 132 1.49 -5.07 -10.63
N LEU A 133 2.18 -5.35 -9.51
CA LEU A 133 1.55 -5.41 -8.20
C LEU A 133 1.12 -4.03 -7.70
N GLU A 134 1.94 -3.00 -7.91
CA GLU A 134 1.64 -1.64 -7.48
C GLU A 134 0.48 -1.03 -8.29
N VAL A 135 0.47 -1.17 -9.63
CA VAL A 135 -0.65 -0.67 -10.44
C VAL A 135 -1.94 -1.44 -10.18
N ALA A 136 -1.87 -2.73 -9.84
CA ALA A 136 -3.05 -3.51 -9.42
C ALA A 136 -3.62 -2.98 -8.09
N GLY A 137 -2.77 -2.67 -7.11
CA GLY A 137 -3.18 -2.04 -5.86
C GLY A 137 -3.77 -0.64 -6.08
N MET A 138 -3.16 0.18 -6.94
CA MET A 138 -3.68 1.51 -7.30
C MET A 138 -5.05 1.42 -7.99
N ARG A 139 -5.22 0.47 -8.92
CA ARG A 139 -6.48 0.20 -9.60
C ARG A 139 -7.57 -0.15 -8.58
N GLN A 140 -7.27 -1.08 -7.67
CA GLN A 140 -8.24 -1.49 -6.65
C GLN A 140 -8.61 -0.32 -5.73
N ALA A 141 -7.63 0.51 -5.34
CA ALA A 141 -7.87 1.71 -4.53
C ALA A 141 -8.82 2.69 -5.24
N VAL A 142 -8.65 2.91 -6.55
CA VAL A 142 -9.54 3.76 -7.35
C VAL A 142 -10.97 3.21 -7.31
N LEU A 143 -11.17 1.92 -7.53
CA LEU A 143 -12.49 1.28 -7.53
C LEU A 143 -13.15 1.39 -6.15
N ASP A 144 -12.45 1.00 -5.09
CA ASP A 144 -13.01 0.96 -3.73
C ASP A 144 -13.34 2.34 -3.18
N LEU A 145 -12.46 3.33 -3.41
CA LEU A 145 -12.66 4.68 -2.87
C LEU A 145 -13.75 5.44 -3.61
N THR A 146 -13.98 5.14 -4.89
CA THR A 146 -15.01 5.83 -5.69
C THR A 146 -16.34 5.11 -5.72
N GLY A 147 -16.36 3.81 -5.38
CA GLY A 147 -17.52 2.94 -5.51
C GLY A 147 -17.84 2.58 -6.97
N ALA A 148 -16.93 2.84 -7.91
CA ALA A 148 -17.13 2.52 -9.31
C ALA A 148 -17.14 0.99 -9.51
N GLY A 149 -18.21 0.47 -10.12
CA GLY A 149 -18.29 -0.93 -10.51
C GLY A 149 -17.31 -1.24 -11.66
N SER A 150 -16.92 -2.50 -11.80
CA SER A 150 -15.99 -2.94 -12.85
C SER A 150 -16.61 -3.02 -14.26
N ALA A 151 -17.85 -2.56 -14.47
CA ALA A 151 -18.56 -2.69 -15.73
C ALA A 151 -18.52 -1.40 -16.58
N VAL A 152 -18.50 -1.58 -17.92
CA VAL A 152 -18.80 -0.59 -19.02
C VAL A 152 -17.59 0.22 -19.56
N PRO A 153 -17.54 0.71 -20.84
CA PRO A 153 -17.80 0.14 -22.19
C PRO A 153 -16.52 0.10 -23.12
N ASP A 154 -16.53 -0.69 -24.21
CA ASP A 154 -15.33 -1.16 -24.96
C ASP A 154 -14.37 -0.17 -25.65
N SER A 155 -14.69 1.13 -25.82
CA SER A 155 -13.77 2.04 -26.53
C SER A 155 -13.39 3.27 -25.69
N LEU A 156 -12.09 3.43 -25.44
CA LEU A 156 -11.51 4.63 -24.86
C LEU A 156 -11.05 5.59 -25.96
N PRO A 157 -11.38 6.89 -25.89
CA PRO A 157 -10.76 7.87 -26.76
C PRO A 157 -9.25 7.98 -26.45
N PRO A 158 -8.42 8.30 -27.46
CA PRO A 158 -6.99 8.49 -27.28
C PRO A 158 -6.73 9.63 -26.27
N VAL A 159 -5.65 9.48 -25.50
CA VAL A 159 -5.22 10.43 -24.47
C VAL A 159 -4.06 11.25 -25.00
N ASP A 160 -4.18 12.57 -24.98
CA ASP A 160 -3.06 13.44 -25.31
C ASP A 160 -2.05 13.40 -24.14
N VAL A 161 -0.87 12.84 -24.40
CA VAL A 161 0.22 12.74 -23.43
C VAL A 161 1.13 13.96 -23.56
N PRO A 162 1.28 14.79 -22.51
CA PRO A 162 2.20 15.93 -22.55
C PRO A 162 3.67 15.52 -22.68
N GLU A 163 4.46 16.35 -23.36
CA GLU A 163 5.92 16.22 -23.39
C GLU A 163 6.54 16.46 -22.00
N PRO A 164 7.61 15.73 -21.63
CA PRO A 164 8.26 15.89 -20.33
C PRO A 164 8.86 17.30 -20.17
N GLY A 165 8.63 17.91 -19.01
CA GLY A 165 9.22 19.21 -18.64
C GLY A 165 10.71 19.13 -18.31
N ALA A 166 11.35 20.28 -18.06
CA ALA A 166 12.74 20.33 -17.61
C ALA A 166 12.92 19.59 -16.28
N GLY A 167 13.82 18.60 -16.25
CA GLY A 167 14.01 17.70 -15.11
C GLY A 167 14.53 18.39 -13.85
N ALA A 168 14.00 17.98 -12.69
CA ALA A 168 14.56 18.36 -11.39
C ALA A 168 15.92 17.68 -11.15
N PRO A 169 16.80 18.24 -10.29
CA PRO A 169 17.98 17.55 -9.79
C PRO A 169 17.64 16.18 -9.22
N LEU A 170 18.46 15.17 -9.53
CA LEU A 170 18.20 13.77 -9.21
C LEU A 170 18.01 13.53 -7.70
N GLU A 171 18.76 14.24 -6.85
CA GLU A 171 18.66 14.10 -5.39
C GLU A 171 17.29 14.55 -4.88
N ARG A 172 16.69 15.58 -5.51
CA ARG A 172 15.32 16.01 -5.19
C ARG A 172 14.30 14.95 -5.61
N VAL A 173 14.51 14.32 -6.77
CA VAL A 173 13.66 13.20 -7.24
C VAL A 173 13.76 12.02 -6.28
N TRP A 174 14.96 11.61 -5.86
CA TRP A 174 15.15 10.50 -4.92
C TRP A 174 14.50 10.76 -3.56
N ASN A 175 14.62 11.97 -3.02
CA ASN A 175 13.98 12.34 -1.76
C ASN A 175 12.45 12.37 -1.88
N ALA A 176 11.92 12.88 -2.99
CA ALA A 176 10.49 12.86 -3.26
C ALA A 176 9.96 11.43 -3.41
N ARG A 177 10.66 10.59 -4.18
CA ARG A 177 10.33 9.18 -4.40
C ARG A 177 10.22 8.39 -3.11
N TRP A 178 11.18 8.58 -2.20
CA TRP A 178 11.12 7.95 -0.87
C TRP A 178 9.80 8.27 -0.17
N LEU A 179 9.36 9.53 -0.19
CA LEU A 179 8.11 9.95 0.43
C LEU A 179 6.88 9.45 -0.36
N ILE A 180 6.88 9.56 -1.69
CA ILE A 180 5.77 9.14 -2.57
C ILE A 180 5.49 7.64 -2.41
N GLY A 181 6.51 6.78 -2.50
CA GLY A 181 6.32 5.34 -2.34
C GLY A 181 5.81 4.97 -0.94
N HIS A 182 6.22 5.70 0.11
CA HIS A 182 5.64 5.52 1.45
C HIS A 182 4.17 5.97 1.53
N GLN A 183 3.79 7.05 0.84
CA GLN A 183 2.39 7.47 0.76
C GLN A 183 1.52 6.42 0.05
N VAL A 184 2.01 5.82 -1.04
CA VAL A 184 1.33 4.70 -1.73
C VAL A 184 1.22 3.48 -0.80
N HIS A 185 2.30 3.12 -0.11
CA HIS A 185 2.29 2.03 0.87
C HIS A 185 1.26 2.29 1.99
N VAL A 186 1.15 3.52 2.50
CA VAL A 186 0.13 3.85 3.52
C VAL A 186 -1.29 3.78 2.95
N LEU A 187 -1.52 4.25 1.72
CA LEU A 187 -2.79 4.09 1.02
C LEU A 187 -3.21 2.61 1.00
N PHE A 188 -2.30 1.72 0.58
CA PHE A 188 -2.58 0.28 0.56
C PHE A 188 -2.87 -0.27 1.96
N ASN A 189 -2.12 0.12 2.99
CA ASN A 189 -2.41 -0.33 4.36
C ASN A 189 -3.80 0.09 4.84
N VAL A 190 -4.21 1.33 4.55
CA VAL A 190 -5.53 1.86 4.88
C VAL A 190 -6.62 1.07 4.15
N CYS A 191 -6.49 0.88 2.84
CA CYS A 191 -7.47 0.14 2.06
C CYS A 191 -7.52 -1.35 2.45
N ALA A 192 -6.38 -2.01 2.68
CA ALA A 192 -6.32 -3.38 3.16
C ALA A 192 -7.03 -3.53 4.51
N ALA A 193 -6.80 -2.61 5.46
CA ALA A 193 -7.46 -2.64 6.77
C ALA A 193 -8.98 -2.56 6.64
N VAL A 194 -9.50 -1.67 5.77
CA VAL A 194 -10.94 -1.56 5.50
C VAL A 194 -11.47 -2.84 4.84
N ALA A 195 -10.80 -3.34 3.80
CA ALA A 195 -11.22 -4.54 3.07
C ALA A 195 -11.27 -5.79 3.96
N VAL A 196 -10.26 -6.00 4.81
CA VAL A 196 -10.25 -7.13 5.77
C VAL A 196 -11.35 -6.98 6.81
N ALA A 197 -11.55 -5.78 7.37
CA ALA A 197 -12.60 -5.56 8.36
C ALA A 197 -14.00 -5.69 7.76
N GLU A 198 -14.17 -5.32 6.49
CA GLU A 198 -15.37 -5.55 5.71
C GLU A 198 -15.63 -7.04 5.49
N ALA A 199 -14.64 -7.79 5.00
CA ALA A 199 -14.72 -9.23 4.80
C ALA A 199 -15.16 -9.95 6.09
N THR A 200 -14.51 -9.63 7.22
CA THR A 200 -14.86 -10.19 8.53
C THR A 200 -16.30 -9.89 8.92
N ARG A 201 -16.81 -8.69 8.62
CA ARG A 201 -18.21 -8.35 8.91
C ARG A 201 -19.17 -9.15 8.03
N GLN A 202 -18.86 -9.34 6.76
CA GLN A 202 -19.71 -10.11 5.85
C GLN A 202 -19.75 -11.60 6.23
N LEU A 203 -18.61 -12.18 6.61
CA LEU A 203 -18.56 -13.54 7.18
C LEU A 203 -19.45 -13.69 8.42
N ARG A 204 -19.42 -12.72 9.34
CA ARG A 204 -20.29 -12.72 10.54
C ARG A 204 -21.79 -12.62 10.21
N ARG A 205 -22.13 -12.10 9.03
CA ARG A 205 -23.51 -12.02 8.53
C ARG A 205 -23.91 -13.23 7.69
N GLY A 206 -22.97 -14.16 7.44
CA GLY A 206 -23.18 -15.30 6.55
C GLY A 206 -23.09 -14.96 5.06
N ASP A 207 -22.65 -13.76 4.70
CA ASP A 207 -22.46 -13.34 3.31
C ASP A 207 -21.03 -13.67 2.85
N VAL A 208 -20.84 -14.94 2.48
CA VAL A 208 -19.53 -15.45 2.05
C VAL A 208 -19.09 -14.82 0.74
N GLU A 209 -19.99 -14.67 -0.23
CA GLU A 209 -19.65 -14.12 -1.55
C GLU A 209 -19.09 -12.69 -1.44
N ALA A 210 -19.76 -11.83 -0.66
CA ALA A 210 -19.25 -10.48 -0.40
C ALA A 210 -17.92 -10.51 0.37
N ALA A 211 -17.73 -11.47 1.27
CA ALA A 211 -16.46 -11.64 1.97
C ALA A 211 -15.32 -12.06 1.03
N LEU A 212 -15.57 -12.97 0.08
CA LEU A 212 -14.59 -13.41 -0.92
C LEU A 212 -14.09 -12.24 -1.76
N GLY A 213 -15.01 -11.40 -2.26
CA GLY A 213 -14.64 -10.19 -2.99
C GLY A 213 -13.73 -9.28 -2.17
N ARG A 214 -14.04 -9.07 -0.89
CA ARG A 214 -13.25 -8.21 0.01
C ARG A 214 -11.91 -8.83 0.42
N LEU A 215 -11.81 -10.15 0.52
CA LEU A 215 -10.53 -10.84 0.70
C LEU A 215 -9.65 -10.72 -0.55
N ALA A 216 -10.23 -10.76 -1.75
CA ALA A 216 -9.50 -10.53 -2.99
C ALA A 216 -8.97 -9.10 -3.07
N ASP A 217 -9.81 -8.10 -2.75
CA ASP A 217 -9.40 -6.69 -2.67
C ASP A 217 -8.24 -6.51 -1.67
N ALA A 218 -8.38 -7.05 -0.45
CA ALA A 218 -7.34 -7.02 0.57
C ALA A 218 -6.03 -7.66 0.07
N THR A 219 -6.13 -8.80 -0.61
CA THR A 219 -4.96 -9.50 -1.15
C THR A 219 -4.22 -8.65 -2.20
N ALA A 220 -4.95 -7.93 -3.06
CA ALA A 220 -4.34 -7.02 -4.03
C ALA A 220 -3.52 -5.92 -3.34
N TYR A 221 -4.05 -5.31 -2.28
CA TYR A 221 -3.34 -4.30 -1.50
C TYR A 221 -2.11 -4.87 -0.79
N VAL A 222 -2.23 -6.03 -0.13
CA VAL A 222 -1.12 -6.65 0.60
C VAL A 222 0.01 -7.06 -0.35
N ARG A 223 -0.31 -7.57 -1.55
CA ARG A 223 0.70 -7.81 -2.60
C ARG A 223 1.36 -6.51 -3.08
N GLY A 224 0.63 -5.39 -3.06
CA GLY A 224 1.13 -4.06 -3.37
C GLY A 224 2.06 -3.47 -2.29
N PHE A 225 2.00 -3.94 -1.04
CA PHE A 225 2.86 -3.40 0.05
C PHE A 225 4.36 -3.46 -0.29
N PRO A 226 4.94 -4.63 -0.61
CA PRO A 226 6.35 -4.71 -0.93
C PRO A 226 6.68 -4.00 -2.25
N ALA A 227 5.73 -3.90 -3.19
CA ALA A 227 5.95 -3.19 -4.45
C ALA A 227 6.11 -1.68 -4.22
N ALA A 228 5.21 -1.07 -3.45
CA ALA A 228 5.30 0.35 -3.06
C ALA A 228 6.57 0.66 -2.25
N MET A 229 7.01 -0.28 -1.39
CA MET A 229 8.28 -0.13 -0.67
C MET A 229 9.50 -0.26 -1.60
N ASN A 230 9.46 -1.13 -2.60
CA ASN A 230 10.49 -1.20 -3.63
C ASN A 230 10.51 0.09 -4.47
N HIS A 231 9.35 0.62 -4.86
CA HIS A 231 9.24 1.94 -5.50
C HIS A 231 9.94 3.02 -4.67
N ALA A 232 9.60 3.16 -3.38
CA ALA A 232 10.28 4.11 -2.48
C ALA A 232 11.80 3.91 -2.43
N SER A 233 12.26 2.68 -2.57
CA SER A 233 13.67 2.27 -2.46
C SER A 233 14.41 2.20 -3.79
N THR A 234 13.79 2.60 -4.91
CA THR A 234 14.47 2.75 -6.20
C THR A 234 15.33 4.03 -6.25
N ILE A 235 16.25 4.12 -5.29
CA ILE A 235 17.21 5.20 -5.05
C ILE A 235 18.57 4.58 -4.72
N PRO A 236 19.69 5.29 -4.92
CA PRO A 236 21.00 4.76 -4.52
C PRO A 236 21.08 4.50 -3.01
N ALA A 237 21.58 3.33 -2.62
CA ALA A 237 21.74 2.98 -1.20
C ALA A 237 22.67 3.97 -0.46
N ASP A 238 23.72 4.45 -1.11
CA ASP A 238 24.62 5.46 -0.54
C ASP A 238 23.90 6.78 -0.27
N HIS A 239 23.03 7.22 -1.19
CA HIS A 239 22.17 8.40 -0.99
C HIS A 239 21.22 8.19 0.19
N TYR A 240 20.55 7.03 0.25
CA TYR A 240 19.71 6.70 1.40
C TYR A 240 20.50 6.75 2.72
N MET A 241 21.69 6.16 2.77
CA MET A 241 22.50 6.11 3.99
C MET A 241 23.04 7.48 4.41
N ALA A 242 23.43 8.32 3.45
CA ALA A 242 24.02 9.63 3.69
C ALA A 242 22.99 10.71 4.03
N GLU A 243 21.86 10.71 3.31
CA GLU A 243 20.88 11.80 3.35
C GLU A 243 19.60 11.39 4.09
N ILE A 244 18.90 10.36 3.59
CA ILE A 244 17.57 10.00 4.10
C ILE A 244 17.65 9.42 5.51
N ARG A 245 18.46 8.39 5.70
CA ARG A 245 18.54 7.62 6.95
C ARG A 245 18.91 8.50 8.14
N ARG A 246 19.78 9.50 7.94
CA ARG A 246 20.18 10.43 9.01
C ARG A 246 19.01 11.29 9.49
N THR A 247 18.09 11.63 8.59
CA THR A 247 16.90 12.42 8.92
C THR A 247 15.83 11.63 9.66
N MET A 248 15.95 10.29 9.75
CA MET A 248 14.99 9.40 10.43
C MET A 248 15.31 9.19 11.92
N ALA A 249 16.26 9.93 12.46
CA ALA A 249 16.72 9.85 13.85
C ALA A 249 16.98 11.25 14.43
N PRO A 250 17.11 11.39 15.76
CA PRO A 250 17.58 12.63 16.37
C PRO A 250 18.94 13.07 15.80
N PRO A 251 19.14 14.38 15.56
CA PRO A 251 18.27 15.49 15.95
C PRO A 251 17.18 15.87 14.95
N SER A 252 17.09 15.22 13.77
CA SER A 252 16.10 15.57 12.74
C SER A 252 14.67 15.16 13.11
N THR A 253 14.52 14.19 14.00
CA THR A 253 13.26 13.80 14.62
C THR A 253 13.41 13.72 16.14
N ASP A 254 12.33 13.92 16.89
CA ASP A 254 12.36 13.84 18.36
C ASP A 254 12.76 12.44 18.87
N ILE A 255 12.30 11.41 18.15
CA ILE A 255 12.61 10.01 18.42
C ILE A 255 12.96 9.27 17.13
N PRO A 256 13.75 8.19 17.20
CA PRO A 256 13.99 7.28 16.08
C PRO A 256 12.70 6.82 15.40
N LEU A 257 12.64 6.88 14.08
CA LEU A 257 11.52 6.33 13.32
C LEU A 257 11.50 4.80 13.42
N SER A 258 10.30 4.26 13.56
CA SER A 258 10.05 2.82 13.61
C SER A 258 8.82 2.44 12.81
N GLY A 259 8.87 1.29 12.13
CA GLY A 259 7.70 0.66 11.51
C GLY A 259 6.51 0.50 12.48
N ARG A 260 6.77 0.40 13.79
CA ARG A 260 5.75 0.32 14.84
C ARG A 260 4.95 1.61 15.04
N GLN A 261 5.37 2.73 14.46
CA GLN A 261 4.66 4.00 14.58
C GLN A 261 3.58 4.16 13.50
N HIS A 262 3.59 3.34 12.44
CA HIS A 262 2.64 3.43 11.34
C HIS A 262 1.25 2.95 11.77
N ARG A 263 0.30 3.89 11.93
CA ARG A 263 -1.08 3.60 12.38
C ARG A 263 -1.86 2.74 11.38
N GLY A 264 -1.75 3.02 10.08
CA GLY A 264 -2.37 2.19 9.03
C GLY A 264 -1.98 0.70 9.13
N TYR A 265 -0.69 0.42 9.31
CA TYR A 265 -0.21 -0.95 9.51
C TYR A 265 -0.76 -1.59 10.80
N LYS A 266 -0.85 -0.84 11.91
CA LYS A 266 -1.49 -1.34 13.15
C LYS A 266 -2.95 -1.72 12.93
N LEU A 267 -3.69 -0.89 12.20
CA LEU A 267 -5.10 -1.14 11.88
C LEU A 267 -5.25 -2.37 11.01
N PHE A 268 -4.42 -2.53 9.99
CA PHE A 268 -4.37 -3.76 9.18
C PHE A 268 -4.08 -5.00 10.04
N ARG A 269 -3.06 -4.96 10.92
CA ARG A 269 -2.76 -6.08 11.84
C ARG A 269 -3.92 -6.40 12.78
N ALA A 270 -4.64 -5.40 13.26
CA ALA A 270 -5.83 -5.59 14.09
C ALA A 270 -6.97 -6.24 13.30
N ALA A 271 -7.22 -5.79 12.07
CA ALA A 271 -8.22 -6.38 11.18
C ALA A 271 -7.89 -7.83 10.82
N MET A 272 -6.62 -8.15 10.53
CA MET A 272 -6.17 -9.53 10.30
C MET A 272 -6.40 -10.43 11.52
N LYS A 273 -6.13 -9.93 12.73
CA LYS A 273 -6.42 -10.68 13.96
C LYS A 273 -7.92 -10.96 14.11
N ASP A 274 -8.77 -9.97 13.79
CA ASP A 274 -10.22 -10.11 13.84
C ASP A 274 -10.74 -11.14 12.83
N LEU A 275 -10.23 -11.10 11.59
CA LEU A 275 -10.52 -12.10 10.55
C LEU A 275 -10.18 -13.51 11.03
N LEU A 276 -8.96 -13.72 11.55
CA LEU A 276 -8.53 -15.04 12.02
C LEU A 276 -9.30 -15.53 13.25
N THR A 277 -9.94 -14.62 13.99
CA THR A 277 -10.86 -15.00 15.07
C THR A 277 -12.22 -15.43 14.52
N ALA A 278 -12.68 -14.82 13.42
CA ALA A 278 -13.93 -15.17 12.76
C ALA A 278 -13.86 -16.48 11.96
N VAL A 279 -12.68 -16.81 11.40
CA VAL A 279 -12.41 -18.06 10.67
C VAL A 279 -11.15 -18.74 11.21
N PRO A 280 -11.23 -19.36 12.42
CA PRO A 280 -10.06 -19.91 13.10
C PRO A 280 -9.62 -21.29 12.61
N ASP A 281 -10.47 -21.96 11.83
CA ASP A 281 -10.29 -23.34 11.37
C ASP A 281 -8.99 -23.53 10.56
N SER A 282 -8.39 -24.72 10.62
CA SER A 282 -7.25 -25.05 9.75
C SER A 282 -7.63 -24.95 8.26
N PHE A 283 -6.64 -24.90 7.37
CA PHE A 283 -6.92 -24.89 5.93
C PHE A 283 -7.81 -26.09 5.52
N GLU A 284 -7.43 -27.30 5.93
CA GLU A 284 -8.17 -28.53 5.62
C GLU A 284 -9.61 -28.51 6.16
N GLN A 285 -9.78 -28.07 7.42
CA GLN A 285 -11.10 -28.01 8.06
C GLN A 285 -12.01 -26.97 7.44
N LEU A 286 -11.46 -25.84 6.99
CA LEU A 286 -12.22 -24.81 6.28
C LEU A 286 -12.54 -25.27 4.87
N ALA A 287 -11.56 -25.81 4.13
CA ALA A 287 -11.73 -26.25 2.75
C ALA A 287 -12.78 -27.38 2.61
N ALA A 288 -12.88 -28.27 3.60
CA ALA A 288 -13.92 -29.30 3.62
C ALA A 288 -15.35 -28.74 3.72
N ARG A 289 -15.54 -27.51 4.22
CA ARG A 289 -16.83 -26.83 4.33
C ARG A 289 -17.04 -25.80 3.21
N ASP A 290 -15.98 -25.07 2.88
CA ASP A 290 -15.95 -23.97 1.93
C ASP A 290 -14.53 -23.80 1.39
N GLN A 291 -14.30 -24.39 0.22
CA GLN A 291 -12.98 -24.39 -0.43
C GLN A 291 -12.56 -23.00 -0.90
N GLU A 292 -13.49 -22.22 -1.48
CA GLU A 292 -13.18 -20.88 -1.98
C GLU A 292 -12.78 -19.93 -0.85
N LEU A 293 -13.45 -20.01 0.30
CA LEU A 293 -13.10 -19.21 1.48
C LEU A 293 -11.75 -19.62 2.06
N ALA A 294 -11.42 -20.91 2.10
CA ALA A 294 -10.12 -21.40 2.52
C ALA A 294 -8.99 -20.87 1.63
N GLU A 295 -9.19 -20.92 0.31
CA GLU A 295 -8.23 -20.43 -0.68
C GLU A 295 -8.08 -18.91 -0.63
N ALA A 296 -9.17 -18.15 -0.52
CA ALA A 296 -9.13 -16.69 -0.43
C ALA A 296 -8.43 -16.21 0.86
N ARG A 297 -8.74 -16.81 2.01
CA ARG A 297 -8.02 -16.55 3.26
C ARG A 297 -6.55 -16.93 3.11
N GLY A 298 -6.26 -18.09 2.52
CA GLY A 298 -4.91 -18.57 2.26
C GLY A 298 -4.09 -17.60 1.44
N ALA A 299 -4.63 -17.10 0.33
CA ALA A 299 -3.98 -16.14 -0.56
C ALA A 299 -3.63 -14.81 0.13
N LEU A 300 -4.50 -14.32 1.03
CA LEU A 300 -4.23 -13.13 1.83
C LEU A 300 -3.08 -13.35 2.83
N LEU A 301 -3.06 -14.50 3.51
CA LEU A 301 -2.02 -14.85 4.48
C LEU A 301 -0.67 -15.08 3.80
N GLU A 302 -0.66 -15.74 2.65
CA GLU A 302 0.52 -15.91 1.79
C GLU A 302 1.08 -14.55 1.36
N ALA A 303 0.22 -13.62 0.91
CA ALA A 303 0.65 -12.28 0.54
C ALA A 303 1.32 -11.54 1.72
N ASP A 304 0.82 -11.69 2.95
CA ASP A 304 1.41 -11.08 4.16
C ASP A 304 2.73 -11.76 4.59
N ILE A 305 2.94 -13.04 4.27
CA ILE A 305 4.25 -13.71 4.45
C ILE A 305 5.25 -13.18 3.41
N VAL A 306 4.85 -13.11 2.15
CA VAL A 306 5.70 -12.58 1.06
C VAL A 306 6.09 -11.13 1.33
N ASP A 307 5.17 -10.29 1.82
CA ASP A 307 5.51 -8.93 2.28
C ASP A 307 6.67 -8.94 3.29
N ALA A 308 6.60 -9.80 4.33
CA ALA A 308 7.65 -9.90 5.34
C ALA A 308 9.00 -10.33 4.75
N GLU A 309 9.00 -11.29 3.82
CA GLU A 309 10.22 -11.75 3.13
C GLU A 309 10.83 -10.66 2.27
N ARG A 310 10.00 -9.97 1.50
CA ARG A 310 10.45 -8.90 0.62
C ARG A 310 10.98 -7.71 1.42
N HIS A 311 10.39 -7.42 2.58
CA HIS A 311 10.93 -6.41 3.50
C HIS A 311 12.32 -6.80 4.02
N VAL A 312 12.58 -8.08 4.31
CA VAL A 312 13.94 -8.55 4.67
C VAL A 312 14.94 -8.26 3.54
N THR A 313 14.57 -8.59 2.30
CA THR A 313 15.46 -8.37 1.13
C THR A 313 15.72 -6.88 0.87
N LEU A 314 14.68 -6.05 0.99
CA LEU A 314 14.76 -4.60 0.83
C LEU A 314 15.66 -3.98 1.90
N ALA A 315 15.48 -4.37 3.17
CA ALA A 315 16.32 -3.91 4.26
C ALA A 315 17.79 -4.30 4.02
N TYR A 316 18.07 -5.52 3.57
CA TYR A 316 19.43 -5.93 3.25
C TYR A 316 20.03 -5.09 2.11
N ALA A 317 19.27 -4.78 1.06
CA ALA A 317 19.74 -3.94 -0.05
C ALA A 317 20.07 -2.51 0.40
N MET A 318 19.27 -1.93 1.31
CA MET A 318 19.41 -0.53 1.73
C MET A 318 20.38 -0.33 2.90
N VAL A 319 20.44 -1.27 3.85
CA VAL A 319 21.20 -1.12 5.11
C VAL A 319 22.19 -2.24 5.37
N HIS A 320 22.24 -3.26 4.52
CA HIS A 320 23.08 -4.45 4.68
C HIS A 320 22.91 -5.09 6.07
N LEU A 321 24.00 -5.34 6.78
CA LEU A 321 24.02 -5.93 8.13
C LEU A 321 24.09 -4.87 9.24
N ARG A 322 23.65 -3.63 8.98
CA ARG A 322 23.61 -2.57 10.00
C ARG A 322 22.37 -2.71 10.91
N ARG A 323 22.49 -2.18 12.13
CA ARG A 323 21.37 -2.10 13.09
C ARG A 323 20.24 -1.22 12.58
N SER A 324 19.00 -1.52 12.98
CA SER A 324 17.87 -0.62 12.76
C SER A 324 18.03 0.67 13.56
N ILE A 325 17.45 1.77 13.07
CA ILE A 325 17.53 3.11 13.69
C ILE A 325 16.85 3.10 15.07
N ALA A 326 15.75 2.35 15.21
CA ALA A 326 14.99 2.20 16.45
C ALA A 326 15.28 0.87 17.16
N GLN A 327 16.38 0.18 16.81
CA GLN A 327 16.69 -1.12 17.39
C GLN A 327 17.07 -0.99 18.86
N ARG A 328 16.50 -1.86 19.71
CA ARG A 328 16.90 -1.93 21.12
C ARG A 328 18.33 -2.48 21.24
N PRO A 329 19.10 -2.03 22.26
CA PRO A 329 20.47 -2.53 22.49
C PRO A 329 20.53 -4.06 22.63
N GLU A 330 19.53 -4.65 23.28
CA GLU A 330 19.41 -6.09 23.60
C GLU A 330 18.78 -6.92 22.47
N GLY A 331 18.44 -6.30 21.34
CA GLY A 331 17.88 -6.99 20.17
C GLY A 331 18.94 -7.73 19.32
N PRO A 332 18.51 -8.42 18.25
CA PRO A 332 19.41 -9.09 17.30
C PRO A 332 20.49 -8.14 16.76
N ASP A 333 21.64 -8.64 16.30
CA ASP A 333 22.77 -7.76 15.97
C ASP A 333 22.51 -6.75 14.84
N ASN A 334 21.51 -6.98 13.99
CA ASN A 334 21.18 -6.11 12.85
C ASN A 334 19.68 -6.12 12.47
N ALA A 335 19.28 -5.13 11.66
CA ALA A 335 17.89 -4.94 11.24
C ALA A 335 17.33 -6.15 10.47
N VAL A 336 18.16 -6.77 9.63
CA VAL A 336 17.79 -7.94 8.81
C VAL A 336 17.47 -9.14 9.69
N ALA A 337 18.23 -9.37 10.76
CA ALA A 337 17.98 -10.44 11.72
C ALA A 337 16.67 -10.24 12.49
N GLU A 338 16.36 -9.00 12.90
CA GLU A 338 15.08 -8.68 13.54
C GLU A 338 13.89 -8.93 12.59
N LEU A 339 13.99 -8.48 11.34
CA LEU A 339 12.94 -8.70 10.33
C LEU A 339 12.76 -10.20 10.00
N ARG A 340 13.85 -10.97 9.90
CA ARG A 340 13.79 -12.43 9.73
C ARG A 340 13.04 -13.10 10.87
N LEU A 341 13.33 -12.72 12.12
CA LEU A 341 12.63 -13.25 13.28
C LEU A 341 11.13 -12.93 13.23
N MET A 342 10.76 -11.72 12.81
CA MET A 342 9.35 -11.36 12.61
C MET A 342 8.68 -12.19 11.51
N ARG A 343 9.36 -12.41 10.36
CA ARG A 343 8.88 -13.28 9.27
C ARG A 343 8.66 -14.71 9.76
N HIS A 344 9.63 -15.31 10.43
CA HIS A 344 9.51 -16.71 10.91
C HIS A 344 8.36 -16.88 11.90
N ARG A 345 8.17 -15.94 12.84
CA ARG A 345 7.04 -15.97 13.76
C ARG A 345 5.69 -15.89 13.04
N ARG A 346 5.61 -15.06 11.99
CA ARG A 346 4.39 -14.93 11.16
C ARG A 346 4.12 -16.22 10.36
N ALA A 347 5.13 -16.76 9.69
CA ALA A 347 5.01 -18.01 8.94
C ALA A 347 4.56 -19.18 9.85
N ALA A 348 5.19 -19.32 11.03
CA ALA A 348 4.78 -20.30 12.02
C ALA A 348 3.33 -20.13 12.49
N GLN A 349 2.87 -18.89 12.68
CA GLN A 349 1.49 -18.59 13.07
C GLN A 349 0.49 -18.98 11.97
N TYR A 350 0.84 -18.80 10.70
CA TYR A 350 -0.06 -19.04 9.56
C TYR A 350 0.01 -20.45 8.99
N ALA A 351 1.06 -21.22 9.30
CA ALA A 351 1.27 -22.57 8.76
C ALA A 351 0.03 -23.49 8.78
N PRO A 352 -0.79 -23.58 9.85
CA PRO A 352 -1.98 -24.45 9.82
C PRO A 352 -3.16 -23.87 9.03
N LEU A 353 -3.10 -22.61 8.61
CA LEU A 353 -4.22 -21.86 8.01
C LEU A 353 -4.11 -21.73 6.48
N ILE A 354 -2.96 -22.09 5.91
CA ILE A 354 -2.63 -22.00 4.48
C ILE A 354 -2.28 -23.37 3.91
N LEU A 355 -2.42 -23.53 2.60
CA LEU A 355 -2.15 -24.80 1.91
C LEU A 355 -0.67 -25.17 1.87
N PHE A 356 0.22 -24.19 1.65
CA PHE A 356 1.66 -24.40 1.47
C PHE A 356 2.46 -23.84 2.65
N GLY A 357 2.04 -24.16 3.88
CA GLY A 357 2.67 -23.70 5.10
C GLY A 357 4.09 -24.22 5.32
N ASP A 358 4.96 -23.38 5.88
CA ASP A 358 6.30 -23.78 6.34
C ASP A 358 6.21 -24.52 7.68
N HIS A 359 5.75 -25.78 7.62
CA HIS A 359 5.52 -26.63 8.79
C HIS A 359 6.79 -26.89 9.59
N TYR A 360 7.96 -26.91 8.94
CA TYR A 360 9.25 -27.07 9.61
C TYR A 360 9.55 -25.90 10.57
N ILE A 361 9.36 -24.66 10.11
CA ILE A 361 9.52 -23.48 10.96
C ILE A 361 8.44 -23.45 12.05
N ALA A 362 7.21 -23.86 11.74
CA ALA A 362 6.14 -23.92 12.73
C ALA A 362 6.48 -24.86 13.90
N ASP A 363 6.95 -26.07 13.60
CA ASP A 363 7.33 -27.08 14.60
C ASP A 363 8.53 -26.60 15.44
N ALA A 364 9.54 -26.00 14.80
CA ALA A 364 10.70 -25.45 15.50
C ALA A 364 10.31 -24.33 16.47
N VAL A 365 9.41 -23.41 16.07
CA VAL A 365 8.92 -22.33 16.93
C VAL A 365 8.05 -22.87 18.06
N ALA A 366 7.24 -23.91 17.82
CA ALA A 366 6.45 -24.56 18.86
C ALA A 366 7.34 -25.22 19.92
N ALA A 367 8.39 -25.95 19.50
CA ALA A 367 9.34 -26.59 20.41
C ALA A 367 10.01 -25.58 21.36
N LEU A 368 10.39 -24.40 20.86
CA LEU A 368 10.99 -23.32 21.65
C LEU A 368 10.06 -22.67 22.68
N ARG A 369 8.74 -22.88 22.61
CA ARG A 369 7.78 -22.38 23.62
C ARG A 369 7.60 -23.36 24.79
N HIS A 370 8.02 -24.61 24.61
CA HIS A 370 7.84 -25.71 25.57
C HIS A 370 9.16 -26.16 26.22
N SER A 371 10.30 -25.65 25.74
CA SER A 371 11.60 -25.66 26.42
C SER A 371 11.74 -24.44 27.32
#